data_AF-A0A0F9D9V3-F1
#
_entry.id   AF-A0A0F9D9V3-F1
#
_cell.length_a   1.000
_cell.length_b   1.000
_cell.length_c   1.000
_cell.angle_alpha   90.00
_cell.angle_beta   90.00
_cell.angle_gamma   90.00
#
_symmetry.space_group_name_H-M   'P 1'
#
loop_
_entity.id
_entity.type
_entity.pdbx_description
1 polymer ?
#
loop_
_entity_poly.entity_id
_entity_poly.type
_entity_poly.pdbx_seq_one_letter_code
_entity_poly.pdbx_strand_id
1 'polypeptide(L)' 'MEYSTKKAPSGQFRVIGQDHSGDKGWRKGDYPTLSEAATQANPRGHSTIRFRVYDDRGKCVHGNGL' A
#
# COMPACT_ATOMS: atom_id res chain seq x y z
N MET A 1 0.09 -3.18 -18.13
CA MET A 1 -0.27 -2.79 -16.75
C MET A 1 0.85 -3.24 -15.85
N GLU A 2 1.55 -2.29 -15.24
CA GLU A 2 2.83 -2.51 -14.58
C GLU A 2 2.64 -3.26 -13.26
N TYR A 3 3.28 -4.43 -13.13
CA TYR A 3 3.33 -5.20 -11.89
C TYR A 3 4.16 -4.40 -10.88
N SER A 4 3.51 -3.57 -10.07
CA SER A 4 4.18 -2.82 -9.02
C SER A 4 4.70 -3.82 -7.99
N THR A 5 6.01 -4.04 -7.99
CA THR A 5 6.70 -4.82 -6.95
C THR A 5 6.22 -4.33 -5.57
N LYS A 6 5.76 -5.28 -4.74
CA LYS A 6 5.28 -4.99 -3.38
C LYS A 6 6.40 -4.44 -2.50
N LYS A 7 7.67 -4.64 -2.87
CA LYS A 7 8.84 -4.19 -2.13
C LYS A 7 9.00 -2.68 -2.24
N ALA A 8 9.04 -1.99 -1.10
CA ALA A 8 9.37 -0.58 -1.05
C ALA A 8 10.88 -0.35 -1.30
N PRO A 9 11.30 0.87 -1.67
CA PRO A 9 12.71 1.27 -1.61
C PRO A 9 13.26 1.10 -0.18
N SER A 10 14.58 0.92 -0.06
CA SER A 10 15.26 0.70 1.23
C SER A 10 14.90 1.79 2.25
N GLY A 11 14.42 1.38 3.42
CA GLY A 11 14.03 2.30 4.51
C GLY A 11 12.73 3.08 4.25
N GLN A 12 11.97 2.75 3.21
CA GLN A 12 10.68 3.37 2.89
C GLN A 12 9.55 2.35 2.99
N PHE A 13 8.32 2.87 2.88
CA PHE A 13 7.07 2.14 2.95
C PHE A 13 6.26 2.39 1.69
N ARG A 14 5.91 1.35 0.97
CA ARG A 14 5.14 1.42 -0.28
C ARG A 14 3.67 1.18 -0.02
N VAL A 15 2.82 2.09 -0.49
CA VAL A 15 1.37 1.93 -0.46
C VAL A 15 0.89 1.40 -1.80
N ILE A 16 0.25 0.23 -1.79
CA ILE A 16 -0.40 -0.38 -2.94
C ILE A 16 -1.91 -0.33 -2.73
N GLY A 17 -2.64 0.26 -3.68
CA GLY A 17 -4.09 0.14 -3.77
C GLY A 17 -4.47 -1.14 -4.51
N GLN A 18 -5.48 -1.86 -4.01
CA GLN A 18 -6.09 -3.01 -4.66
C GLN A 18 -7.60 -2.80 -4.69
N ASP A 19 -8.20 -2.98 -5.86
CA ASP A 19 -9.65 -3.02 -5.99
C ASP A 19 -10.22 -4.33 -5.38
N HIS A 20 -11.52 -4.37 -5.13
CA HIS A 20 -12.24 -5.55 -4.61
C HIS A 20 -12.02 -6.82 -5.45
N SER A 21 -11.72 -6.65 -6.74
CA SER A 21 -11.42 -7.74 -7.66
C SER A 21 -10.06 -8.42 -7.38
N GLY A 22 -9.19 -7.83 -6.56
CA GLY A 22 -7.93 -8.43 -6.08
C GLY A 22 -6.83 -8.64 -7.14
N ASP A 23 -7.18 -8.63 -8.42
CA ASP A 23 -6.31 -9.02 -9.52
C ASP A 23 -5.25 -7.99 -9.88
N LYS A 24 -5.50 -6.71 -9.57
CA LYS A 24 -4.62 -5.60 -9.98
C LYS A 24 -4.36 -4.65 -8.83
N GLY A 25 -3.12 -4.68 -8.34
CA GLY A 25 -2.60 -3.67 -7.43
C GLY A 25 -1.89 -2.56 -8.19
N TRP A 26 -2.08 -1.31 -7.79
CA TRP A 26 -1.30 -0.17 -8.29
C TRP A 26 -0.53 0.50 -7.17
N ARG A 27 0.67 0.98 -7.48
CA ARG A 27 1.45 1.81 -6.56
C ARG A 27 0.77 3.16 -6.39
N LYS A 28 0.33 3.47 -5.16
CA LYS A 28 -0.13 4.80 -4.77
C LYS A 28 1.06 5.73 -4.50
N GLY A 29 2.09 5.22 -3.83
CA GLY A 29 3.28 6.00 -3.49
C GLY A 29 4.26 5.24 -2.59
N ASP A 30 5.45 5.82 -2.41
CA ASP A 30 6.45 5.40 -1.42
C ASP A 30 6.60 6.53 -0.40
N TYR A 31 6.69 6.17 0.87
CA TYR A 31 6.72 7.12 1.98
C TYR A 31 7.88 6.79 2.93
N PRO A 32 8.53 7.79 3.53
CA PRO A 32 9.68 7.56 4.39
C PRO A 32 9.30 6.95 5.74
N THR A 33 8.05 7.11 6.19
CA THR A 33 7.60 6.60 7.48
C THR A 33 6.34 5.74 7.37
N LEU A 34 6.21 4.77 8.27
CA LEU A 34 5.01 3.93 8.37
C LEU A 34 3.77 4.77 8.69
N SER A 35 3.91 5.81 9.52
CA SER A 35 2.81 6.69 9.92
C SER A 35 2.18 7.43 8.72
N GLU A 36 3.02 8.00 7.85
CA GLU A 36 2.56 8.62 6.63
C GLU A 36 1.94 7.60 5.67
N ALA A 37 2.61 6.46 5.47
CA ALA A 37 2.09 5.40 4.61
C ALA A 37 0.74 4.86 5.11
N ALA A 38 0.57 4.70 6.42
CA ALA A 38 -0.67 4.25 7.05
C ALA A 38 -1.80 5.27 6.89
N THR A 39 -1.49 6.56 7.06
CA THR A 39 -2.43 7.66 6.80
C THR A 39 -2.92 7.61 5.35
N GLN A 40 -2.01 7.31 4.42
CA GLN A 40 -2.33 7.20 3.00
C GLN A 40 -3.07 5.91 2.65
N ALA A 41 -2.86 4.83 3.41
CA ALA A 41 -3.56 3.57 3.24
C ALA A 41 -4.98 3.56 3.86
N ASN A 42 -5.31 4.54 4.71
CA ASN A 42 -6.64 4.68 5.30
C ASN A 42 -7.34 5.94 4.78
N PRO A 43 -7.85 5.93 3.52
CA PRO A 43 -8.66 7.04 3.02
C PRO A 43 -9.92 7.20 3.89
N ARG A 44 -10.24 8.44 4.27
CA ARG A 44 -11.47 8.75 5.00
C ARG A 44 -12.65 8.66 4.02
N GLY A 45 -13.41 7.57 4.08
CA GLY A 45 -14.63 7.35 3.28
C GLY A 45 -14.87 5.88 2.92
N HIS A 46 -16.08 5.54 2.46
CA HIS A 46 -16.39 4.21 1.92
C HIS A 46 -15.70 4.03 0.55
N SER A 47 -14.42 3.66 0.57
CA SER A 47 -13.68 3.33 -0.65
C SER A 47 -13.70 1.82 -0.88
N THR A 48 -14.14 1.39 -2.06
CA THR A 48 -14.08 -0.01 -2.53
C THR A 48 -12.64 -0.53 -2.71
N ILE A 49 -11.67 0.38 -2.60
CA ILE A 49 -10.24 0.16 -2.78
C ILE A 49 -9.59 -0.11 -1.42
N ARG A 50 -8.95 -1.26 -1.29
CA ARG A 50 -8.14 -1.63 -0.13
C ARG A 50 -6.70 -1.21 -0.37
N PHE A 51 -6.17 -0.35 0.50
CA PHE A 51 -4.76 -0.01 0.45
C PHE A 51 -3.97 -0.83 1.48
N ARG A 52 -2.80 -1.29 1.06
CA ARG A 52 -1.84 -2.03 1.90
C ARG A 52 -0.49 -1.35 1.84
N VAL A 53 0.19 -1.34 2.97
CA VAL A 53 1.54 -0.80 3.14
C VAL A 53 2.52 -1.95 3.23
N TYR A 54 3.59 -1.88 2.45
CA TYR A 54 4.66 -2.85 2.42
C TYR A 54 5.99 -2.18 2.77
N ASP A 55 6.87 -2.92 3.46
CA ASP A 55 8.22 -2.46 3.79
C ASP A 55 9.23 -2.72 2.66
N ASP A 56 10.50 -2.38 2.92
CA ASP A 56 11.63 -2.62 2.02
C ASP A 56 11.95 -4.10 1.82
N ARG A 57 11.32 -5.01 2.58
CA ARG A 57 11.41 -6.47 2.41
C ARG A 57 10.23 -7.03 1.62
N GLY A 58 9.25 -6.17 1.26
CA GLY A 58 8.01 -6.58 0.60
C GLY A 58 7.02 -7.24 1.55
N LYS A 59 7.22 -7.13 2.86
CA LYS A 59 6.29 -7.60 3.88
C LYS A 59 5.18 -6.58 4.06
N CYS A 60 3.93 -7.04 4.09
CA CYS A 60 2.79 -6.19 4.44
C CYS A 60 2.88 -5.84 5.93
N VAL A 61 3.00 -4.55 6.25
CA VAL A 61 3.16 -4.04 7.62
C VAL A 61 1.93 -3.29 8.13
N HIS A 62 1.05 -2.82 7.22
CA HIS A 62 -0.20 -2.15 7.56
C HIS A 62 -1.21 -2.32 6.43
N GLY A 63 -2.50 -2.36 6.71
CA GLY A 63 -3.52 -2.47 5.68
C GLY A 63 -4.93 -2.32 6.23
N ASN A 64 -5.83 -1.78 5.41
CA ASN A 64 -7.22 -1.64 5.79
C ASN A 64 -7.92 -3.02 5.71
N GLY A 65 -8.26 -3.60 6.86
CA GLY A 65 -8.80 -4.95 7.03
C GLY A 65 -7.83 -6.00 7.62
N LEU A 66 -6.76 -5.56 8.27
CA LEU A 66 -5.82 -6.39 9.06
C LEU A 66 -6.08 -6.20 10.56
#